data_AF-A0A2D5VKL5-F1
#
_entry.id   AF-A0A2D5VKL5-F1
#
_cell.length_a   1.000
_cell.length_b   1.000
_cell.length_c   1.000
_cell.angle_alpha   90.00
_cell.angle_beta   90.00
_cell.angle_gamma   90.00
#
_symmetry.space_group_name_H-M   'P 1'
#
loop_
_entity.id
_entity.type
_entity.pdbx_description
1 polymer ?
#
loop_
_entity_poly.entity_id
_entity_poly.type
_entity_poly.pdbx_seq_one_letter_code
_entity_poly.pdbx_strand_id
1 'polypeptide(L)'
;ANTYGIALICGQVSSGGLETLDFDNKIPDKVTCAYKAFADIVKRERPELFDQLVLNRTPSGGYHIRYICTKIAIPGNKKLAEVEYQADGKTETITLIETRGEGGYAVAPPTLGYELIQGSLTHIPTISADDRSYLIATASQFDQVAPKAERQPSLKLPKVRLNDQQKAGDLYNQTDEFKELLTKKHKWTIEKAFGTQERWLRPGSDGDSSATFHTDTRRFNVFSTNADPLEAGGSYDPYGLLVRYEFDGDYTAATRHLYTEHPEWQTPSNGYKPSHQEQAASDVQLERMAGLHSETPEETEVPADSRDGGGRCAR
;
A
#
# COMPACT_ATOMS: atom_id res chain seq x y z
N ALA A 1 -13.65 -43.79 10.95
CA ALA A 1 -14.92 -43.10 10.65
C ALA A 1 -14.69 -42.25 9.42
N ASN A 2 -15.41 -42.50 8.33
CA ASN A 2 -15.12 -41.96 6.99
C ASN A 2 -15.33 -40.43 6.96
N THR A 3 -14.25 -39.67 7.14
CA THR A 3 -14.26 -38.22 7.00
C THR A 3 -14.35 -37.87 5.51
N TYR A 4 -15.45 -37.25 5.09
CA TYR A 4 -15.49 -36.54 3.81
C TYR A 4 -15.68 -35.06 4.12
N GLY A 5 -14.56 -34.39 4.41
CA GLY A 5 -14.53 -32.93 4.42
C GLY A 5 -14.63 -32.41 2.99
N ILE A 6 -15.48 -31.41 2.79
CA ILE A 6 -15.64 -30.69 1.53
C ILE A 6 -14.90 -29.36 1.67
N ALA A 7 -14.09 -29.03 0.68
CA ALA A 7 -13.41 -27.75 0.59
C ALA A 7 -13.67 -27.12 -0.78
N LEU A 8 -13.64 -25.79 -0.80
CA LEU A 8 -13.63 -25.00 -2.02
C LEU A 8 -12.19 -24.64 -2.34
N ILE A 9 -11.72 -25.03 -3.52
CA ILE A 9 -10.43 -24.61 -4.06
C ILE A 9 -10.57 -23.15 -4.47
N CYS A 10 -9.65 -22.29 -4.05
CA CYS A 10 -9.68 -20.86 -4.35
C CYS A 10 -8.81 -20.55 -5.60
N GLY A 11 -8.91 -19.33 -6.10
CA GLY A 11 -8.21 -18.86 -7.29
C GLY A 11 -8.95 -19.11 -8.60
N GLN A 12 -8.18 -19.14 -9.68
CA GLN A 12 -8.65 -19.14 -11.06
C GLN A 12 -9.51 -20.35 -11.41
N VAL A 13 -9.21 -21.52 -10.83
CA VAL A 13 -9.93 -22.77 -11.10
C VAL A 13 -11.41 -22.70 -10.71
N SER A 14 -11.75 -21.87 -9.72
CA SER A 14 -13.10 -21.72 -9.20
C SER A 14 -13.74 -20.45 -9.73
N SER A 15 -14.44 -20.59 -10.86
CA SER A 15 -15.20 -19.52 -11.51
C SER A 15 -14.35 -18.29 -11.86
N GLY A 16 -13.05 -18.48 -12.09
CA GLY A 16 -12.14 -17.41 -12.54
C GLY A 16 -11.66 -16.45 -11.47
N GLY A 17 -11.81 -16.77 -10.17
CA GLY A 17 -11.25 -15.93 -9.10
C GLY A 17 -11.96 -16.01 -7.75
N LEU A 18 -12.28 -17.21 -7.25
CA LEU A 18 -12.80 -17.36 -5.88
C LEU A 18 -11.73 -16.98 -4.86
N GLU A 19 -12.07 -16.13 -3.90
CA GLU A 19 -11.22 -15.84 -2.74
C GLU A 19 -12.02 -15.99 -1.44
N THR A 20 -11.36 -16.50 -0.40
CA THR A 20 -11.94 -16.60 0.94
C THR A 20 -11.16 -15.73 1.91
N LEU A 21 -11.84 -14.88 2.68
CA LEU A 21 -11.28 -14.29 3.89
C LEU A 21 -11.58 -15.24 5.05
N ASP A 22 -10.52 -15.77 5.66
CA ASP A 22 -10.54 -16.68 6.79
C ASP A 22 -10.25 -15.89 8.08
N PHE A 23 -11.26 -15.77 8.93
CA PHE A 23 -11.21 -15.07 10.21
C PHE A 23 -11.10 -16.09 11.32
N ASP A 24 -9.98 -16.09 12.02
CA ASP A 24 -9.73 -16.96 13.15
C ASP A 24 -10.09 -16.28 14.48
N ASN A 25 -10.61 -17.07 15.43
CA ASN A 25 -11.00 -16.61 16.76
C ASN A 25 -10.15 -17.25 17.86
N LYS A 26 -8.93 -17.68 17.54
CA LYS A 26 -8.04 -18.50 18.40
C LYS A 26 -7.39 -17.82 19.60
N ILE A 27 -7.73 -16.59 20.01
CA ILE A 27 -7.09 -15.98 21.18
C ILE A 27 -7.75 -16.45 22.49
N PRO A 28 -7.01 -17.07 23.43
CA PRO A 28 -7.48 -17.34 24.78
C PRO A 28 -7.68 -16.02 25.55
N ASP A 29 -8.85 -15.86 26.18
CA ASP A 29 -9.19 -14.82 27.19
C ASP A 29 -9.10 -13.33 26.80
N LYS A 30 -8.71 -13.00 25.56
CA LYS A 30 -8.72 -11.62 25.03
C LYS A 30 -9.39 -11.57 23.65
N VAL A 31 -10.69 -11.85 23.59
CA VAL A 31 -11.42 -11.89 22.32
C VAL A 31 -11.83 -10.49 21.90
N THR A 32 -11.06 -9.88 21.01
CA THR A 32 -11.63 -9.00 19.98
C THR A 32 -11.91 -9.89 18.77
N CYS A 33 -13.17 -10.26 18.55
CA CYS A 33 -13.56 -11.02 17.36
C CYS A 33 -13.43 -10.10 16.15
N ALA A 34 -12.31 -10.20 15.41
CA ALA A 34 -12.00 -9.34 14.27
C ALA A 34 -13.12 -9.35 13.23
N TYR A 35 -13.78 -10.50 13.03
CA TYR A 35 -14.95 -10.63 12.17
C TYR A 35 -16.10 -9.67 12.55
N LYS A 36 -16.47 -9.53 13.83
CA LYS A 36 -17.62 -8.69 14.22
C LYS A 36 -17.34 -7.23 13.89
N ALA A 37 -16.19 -6.73 14.31
CA ALA A 37 -15.78 -5.36 14.03
C ALA A 37 -15.64 -5.11 12.52
N PHE A 38 -15.03 -6.04 11.78
CA PHE A 38 -14.96 -6.00 10.32
C PHE A 38 -16.36 -5.92 9.70
N ALA A 39 -17.26 -6.82 10.09
CA ALA A 39 -18.62 -6.89 9.56
C ALA A 39 -19.40 -5.60 9.86
N ASP A 40 -19.26 -5.03 11.06
CA ASP A 40 -19.92 -3.77 11.43
C ASP A 40 -19.42 -2.59 10.56
N ILE A 41 -18.12 -2.53 10.25
CA ILE A 41 -17.54 -1.54 9.34
C ILE A 41 -18.11 -1.71 7.94
N VAL A 42 -18.05 -2.92 7.37
CA VAL A 42 -18.50 -3.18 6.00
C VAL A 42 -20.02 -2.97 5.87
N LYS A 43 -20.83 -3.41 6.84
CA LYS A 43 -22.28 -3.17 6.84
C LYS A 43 -22.63 -1.69 6.89
N ARG A 44 -21.86 -0.90 7.64
CA ARG A 44 -22.07 0.55 7.76
C ARG A 44 -21.69 1.29 6.48
N GLU A 45 -20.57 0.91 5.85
CA GLU A 45 -19.96 1.68 4.76
C GLU A 45 -20.34 1.16 3.36
N ARG A 46 -20.55 -0.15 3.22
CA ARG A 46 -20.96 -0.83 1.98
C ARG A 46 -22.01 -1.92 2.28
N PRO A 47 -23.22 -1.57 2.75
CA PRO A 47 -24.25 -2.54 3.11
C PRO A 47 -24.61 -3.50 1.96
N GLU A 48 -24.77 -2.96 0.75
CA GLU A 48 -25.08 -3.77 -0.45
C GLU A 48 -23.97 -4.77 -0.78
N LEU A 49 -22.70 -4.38 -0.56
CA LEU A 49 -21.58 -5.31 -0.68
C LEU A 49 -21.67 -6.40 0.38
N PHE A 50 -21.92 -6.05 1.64
CA PHE A 50 -21.97 -7.04 2.70
C PHE A 50 -23.07 -8.08 2.45
N ASP A 51 -24.25 -7.64 2.03
CA ASP A 51 -25.44 -8.48 1.88
C ASP A 51 -25.28 -9.56 0.79
N GLN A 52 -24.46 -9.31 -0.23
CA GLN A 52 -24.19 -10.31 -1.28
C GLN A 52 -23.19 -11.39 -0.85
N LEU A 53 -22.29 -11.12 0.11
CA LEU A 53 -21.21 -12.04 0.47
C LEU A 53 -21.72 -13.40 0.99
N VAL A 54 -20.94 -14.46 0.76
CA VAL A 54 -21.26 -15.81 1.26
C VAL A 54 -20.46 -16.10 2.52
N LEU A 55 -21.15 -16.37 3.63
CA LEU A 55 -20.53 -16.52 4.95
C LEU A 55 -20.81 -17.88 5.55
N ASN A 56 -19.80 -18.50 6.15
CA ASN A 56 -20.00 -19.61 7.07
C ASN A 56 -19.23 -19.43 8.37
N ARG A 57 -19.70 -20.05 9.44
CA ARG A 57 -18.96 -20.25 10.69
C ARG A 57 -18.07 -21.48 10.57
N THR A 58 -16.95 -21.48 11.28
CA THR A 58 -16.00 -22.60 11.34
C THR A 58 -16.14 -23.35 12.70
N PRO A 59 -15.62 -24.58 12.82
CA PRO A 59 -15.72 -25.36 14.06
C PRO A 59 -15.01 -24.71 15.26
N SER A 60 -13.97 -23.91 15.02
CA SER A 60 -13.26 -23.14 16.05
C SER A 60 -13.97 -21.84 16.44
N GLY A 61 -15.16 -21.58 15.88
CA GLY A 61 -15.92 -20.36 16.11
C GLY A 61 -15.48 -19.19 15.22
N GLY A 62 -14.57 -19.38 14.28
CA GLY A 62 -14.17 -18.42 13.26
C GLY A 62 -15.19 -18.26 12.12
N TYR A 63 -14.84 -17.51 11.09
CA TYR A 63 -15.71 -17.21 9.95
C TYR A 63 -14.97 -17.28 8.63
N HIS A 64 -15.63 -17.78 7.59
CA HIS A 64 -15.17 -17.62 6.21
C HIS A 64 -16.13 -16.67 5.48
N ILE A 65 -15.58 -15.66 4.80
CA ILE A 65 -16.30 -14.79 3.88
C ILE A 65 -15.82 -15.08 2.46
N ARG A 66 -16.74 -15.29 1.51
CA ARG A 66 -16.41 -15.65 0.13
C ARG A 66 -17.04 -14.74 -0.90
N TYR A 67 -16.28 -14.51 -1.95
CA TYR A 67 -16.66 -13.79 -3.16
C TYR A 67 -15.81 -14.29 -4.35
N ILE A 68 -16.28 -14.02 -5.55
CA ILE A 68 -15.50 -14.18 -6.79
C ILE A 68 -15.08 -12.78 -7.26
N CYS A 69 -13.85 -12.62 -7.74
CA CYS A 69 -13.44 -11.41 -8.46
C CYS A 69 -12.66 -11.82 -9.71
N THR A 70 -13.23 -11.54 -10.89
CA THR A 70 -12.69 -11.98 -12.19
C THR A 70 -11.93 -10.91 -12.94
N LYS A 71 -11.97 -9.66 -12.46
CA LYS A 71 -11.34 -8.51 -13.13
C LYS A 71 -9.84 -8.41 -12.87
N ILE A 72 -9.34 -9.08 -11.84
CA ILE A 72 -7.92 -9.16 -11.51
C ILE A 72 -7.53 -10.62 -11.23
N ALA A 73 -6.26 -10.94 -11.38
CA ALA A 73 -5.73 -12.21 -10.90
C ALA A 73 -5.78 -12.23 -9.36
N ILE A 74 -6.40 -13.26 -8.79
CA ILE A 74 -6.40 -13.48 -7.34
C ILE A 74 -5.00 -13.94 -6.91
N PRO A 75 -4.31 -13.22 -6.01
CA PRO A 75 -3.02 -13.65 -5.48
C PRO A 75 -3.14 -14.97 -4.69
N GLY A 76 -2.00 -15.55 -4.32
CA GLY A 76 -1.97 -16.67 -3.38
C GLY A 76 -2.39 -16.27 -1.96
N ASN A 77 -2.30 -17.21 -1.03
CA ASN A 77 -2.64 -16.98 0.37
C ASN A 77 -1.76 -15.88 0.99
N LYS A 78 -2.40 -14.90 1.65
CA LYS A 78 -1.75 -13.77 2.31
C LYS A 78 -2.36 -13.56 3.69
N LYS A 79 -1.52 -13.45 4.71
CA LYS A 79 -1.92 -12.99 6.04
C LYS A 79 -2.22 -11.50 5.99
N LEU A 80 -3.39 -11.11 6.49
CA LEU A 80 -3.85 -9.72 6.46
C LEU A 80 -3.75 -9.05 7.84
N ALA A 81 -3.94 -9.81 8.91
CA ALA A 81 -3.85 -9.33 10.28
C ALA A 81 -3.29 -10.40 11.22
N GLU A 82 -2.31 -10.03 12.02
CA GLU A 82 -1.71 -10.85 13.06
C GLU A 82 -1.72 -10.12 14.41
N VAL A 83 -1.59 -10.87 15.50
CA VAL A 83 -1.39 -10.33 16.86
C VAL A 83 -0.30 -11.12 17.58
N GLU A 84 0.53 -10.42 18.33
CA GLU A 84 1.52 -11.01 19.22
C GLU A 84 0.97 -11.11 20.65
N TYR A 85 1.23 -12.22 21.32
CA TYR A 85 0.88 -12.42 22.72
C TYR A 85 1.98 -13.19 23.45
N GLN A 86 1.99 -13.10 24.78
CA GLN A 86 2.94 -13.82 25.62
C GLN A 86 2.35 -15.15 26.07
N ALA A 87 3.06 -16.24 25.80
CA ALA A 87 2.75 -17.59 26.29
C ALA A 87 4.04 -18.25 26.78
N ASP A 88 4.02 -18.79 28.00
CA ASP A 88 5.15 -19.50 28.60
C ASP A 88 6.50 -18.76 28.52
N GLY A 89 6.45 -17.43 28.69
CA GLY A 89 7.64 -16.55 28.63
C GLY A 89 8.20 -16.32 27.22
N LYS A 90 7.44 -16.67 26.17
CA LYS A 90 7.77 -16.43 24.76
C LYS A 90 6.71 -15.57 24.09
N THR A 91 7.14 -14.80 23.09
CA THR A 91 6.23 -14.09 22.19
C THR A 91 5.79 -15.04 21.10
N GLU A 92 4.49 -15.29 21.02
CA GLU A 92 3.85 -16.10 19.99
C GLU A 92 3.00 -15.18 19.09
N THR A 93 2.87 -15.53 17.81
CA THR A 93 2.07 -14.78 16.84
C THR A 93 0.88 -15.62 16.39
N ILE A 94 -0.33 -15.05 16.44
CA ILE A 94 -1.55 -15.65 15.89
C ILE A 94 -2.01 -14.82 14.70
N THR A 95 -2.37 -15.50 13.61
CA THR A 95 -3.06 -14.88 12.47
C THR A 95 -4.55 -14.76 12.77
N LEU A 96 -5.08 -13.54 12.66
CA LEU A 96 -6.50 -13.22 12.88
C LEU A 96 -7.29 -13.26 11.58
N ILE A 97 -6.70 -12.76 10.51
CA ILE A 97 -7.35 -12.70 9.20
C ILE A 97 -6.32 -13.09 8.13
N GLU A 98 -6.71 -13.99 7.24
CA GLU A 98 -5.92 -14.35 6.06
C GLU A 98 -6.80 -14.53 4.82
N THR A 99 -6.19 -14.40 3.66
CA THR A 99 -6.81 -14.77 2.38
C THR A 99 -6.48 -16.21 2.04
N ARG A 100 -7.45 -16.90 1.44
CA ARG A 100 -7.25 -18.10 0.63
C ARG A 100 -7.53 -17.75 -0.82
N GLY A 101 -6.47 -17.69 -1.62
CA GLY A 101 -6.51 -17.31 -3.03
C GLY A 101 -5.96 -18.41 -3.93
N GLU A 102 -5.21 -18.07 -4.98
CA GLU A 102 -4.64 -19.06 -5.91
C GLU A 102 -3.79 -20.11 -5.18
N GLY A 103 -4.01 -21.39 -5.52
CA GLY A 103 -3.38 -22.53 -4.85
C GLY A 103 -3.86 -22.79 -3.42
N GLY A 104 -4.78 -21.99 -2.90
CA GLY A 104 -5.41 -22.15 -1.59
C GLY A 104 -6.72 -22.92 -1.65
N TYR A 105 -7.20 -23.35 -0.48
CA TYR A 105 -8.56 -23.86 -0.32
C TYR A 105 -9.10 -23.49 1.06
N ALA A 106 -10.42 -23.50 1.19
CA ALA A 106 -11.10 -23.32 2.47
C ALA A 106 -12.17 -24.39 2.64
N VAL A 107 -12.18 -25.06 3.80
CA VAL A 107 -13.21 -26.05 4.14
C VAL A 107 -14.57 -25.35 4.19
N ALA A 108 -15.60 -26.05 3.74
CA ALA A 108 -16.94 -25.50 3.56
C ALA A 108 -18.03 -26.45 4.08
N PRO A 109 -19.21 -25.92 4.44
CA PRO A 109 -20.41 -26.72 4.60
C PRO A 109 -20.69 -27.61 3.37
N PRO A 110 -21.29 -28.80 3.54
CA PRO A 110 -21.83 -29.38 4.79
C PRO A 110 -20.81 -30.16 5.63
N THR A 111 -19.50 -29.89 5.54
CA THR A 111 -18.51 -30.49 6.44
C THR A 111 -18.90 -30.28 7.90
N LEU A 112 -18.82 -31.33 8.73
CA LEU A 112 -19.20 -31.27 10.14
C LEU A 112 -18.52 -30.09 10.86
N GLY A 113 -19.33 -29.29 11.56
CA GLY A 113 -18.88 -28.10 12.31
C GLY A 113 -18.74 -26.83 11.48
N TYR A 114 -18.95 -26.87 10.16
CA TYR A 114 -19.07 -25.69 9.30
C TYR A 114 -20.54 -25.38 9.03
N GLU A 115 -20.97 -24.17 9.34
CA GLU A 115 -22.38 -23.76 9.24
C GLU A 115 -22.51 -22.57 8.29
N LEU A 116 -23.25 -22.73 7.19
CA LEU A 116 -23.58 -21.62 6.29
C LEU A 116 -24.53 -20.65 7.00
N ILE A 117 -24.16 -19.36 7.07
CA ILE A 117 -24.94 -18.33 7.77
C ILE A 117 -25.45 -17.23 6.84
N GLN A 118 -24.87 -17.07 5.65
CA GLN A 118 -25.32 -16.09 4.64
C GLN A 118 -24.99 -16.57 3.23
N GLY A 119 -25.88 -16.28 2.29
CA GLY A 119 -25.68 -16.55 0.86
C GLY A 119 -25.75 -18.04 0.49
N SER A 120 -25.09 -18.41 -0.61
CA SER A 120 -25.12 -19.76 -1.16
C SER A 120 -23.74 -20.18 -1.69
N LEU A 121 -23.26 -21.37 -1.29
CA LEU A 121 -21.98 -21.90 -1.75
C LEU A 121 -22.01 -22.38 -3.22
N THR A 122 -23.19 -22.59 -3.79
CA THR A 122 -23.35 -22.93 -5.21
C THR A 122 -23.52 -21.69 -6.10
N HIS A 123 -23.74 -20.52 -5.49
CA HIS A 123 -23.95 -19.25 -6.17
C HIS A 123 -23.20 -18.14 -5.42
N ILE A 124 -21.88 -18.20 -5.46
CA ILE A 124 -21.01 -17.18 -4.87
C ILE A 124 -21.05 -15.94 -5.77
N PRO A 125 -21.29 -14.72 -5.24
CA PRO A 125 -21.39 -13.53 -6.07
C PRO A 125 -20.03 -13.16 -6.69
N THR A 126 -20.07 -12.55 -7.87
CA THR A 126 -18.91 -11.83 -8.41
C THR A 126 -18.96 -10.39 -7.93
N ILE A 127 -17.92 -9.93 -7.26
CA ILE A 127 -17.76 -8.54 -6.81
C ILE A 127 -16.76 -7.80 -7.69
N SER A 128 -16.77 -6.47 -7.61
CA SER A 128 -15.81 -5.61 -8.30
C SER A 128 -14.39 -5.76 -7.71
N ALA A 129 -13.38 -5.38 -8.48
CA ALA A 129 -12.01 -5.30 -7.97
C ALA A 129 -11.89 -4.28 -6.81
N ASP A 130 -12.73 -3.25 -6.82
CA ASP A 130 -12.75 -2.19 -5.82
C ASP A 130 -13.39 -2.67 -4.52
N ASP A 131 -14.47 -3.44 -4.60
CA ASP A 131 -15.08 -4.08 -3.44
C ASP A 131 -14.13 -5.09 -2.82
N ARG A 132 -13.46 -5.92 -3.63
CA ARG A 132 -12.39 -6.80 -3.15
C ARG A 132 -11.32 -6.01 -2.41
N SER A 133 -10.82 -4.95 -3.03
CA SER A 133 -9.73 -4.15 -2.47
C SER A 133 -10.13 -3.46 -1.17
N TYR A 134 -11.37 -3.00 -1.08
CA TYR A 134 -11.96 -2.51 0.15
C TYR A 134 -12.01 -3.58 1.24
N LEU A 135 -12.51 -4.79 0.94
CA LEU A 135 -12.54 -5.89 1.92
C LEU A 135 -11.13 -6.25 2.42
N ILE A 136 -10.14 -6.29 1.52
CA ILE A 136 -8.74 -6.56 1.89
C ILE A 136 -8.18 -5.43 2.77
N ALA A 137 -8.38 -4.18 2.38
CA ALA A 137 -7.89 -3.03 3.15
C ALA A 137 -8.54 -2.96 4.54
N THR A 138 -9.86 -3.13 4.64
CA THR A 138 -10.58 -3.17 5.92
C THR A 138 -10.10 -4.33 6.80
N ALA A 139 -9.82 -5.51 6.23
CA ALA A 139 -9.26 -6.62 6.99
C ALA A 139 -7.85 -6.32 7.50
N SER A 140 -7.00 -5.67 6.70
CA SER A 140 -5.64 -5.33 7.13
C SER A 140 -5.56 -4.27 8.24
N GLN A 141 -6.62 -3.51 8.50
CA GLN A 141 -6.66 -2.57 9.64
C GLN A 141 -6.61 -3.26 11.01
N PHE A 142 -6.88 -4.57 11.06
CA PHE A 142 -6.85 -5.36 12.30
C PHE A 142 -5.46 -5.90 12.64
N ASP A 143 -4.46 -5.64 11.80
CA ASP A 143 -3.08 -6.06 12.06
C ASP A 143 -2.49 -5.30 13.24
N GLN A 144 -2.00 -6.02 14.24
CA GLN A 144 -1.38 -5.45 15.44
C GLN A 144 0.13 -5.74 15.48
N VAL A 145 0.62 -6.57 14.57
CA VAL A 145 2.04 -6.82 14.42
C VAL A 145 2.58 -5.76 13.49
N ALA A 146 3.59 -5.01 13.95
CA ALA A 146 4.30 -4.10 13.07
C ALA A 146 4.80 -4.90 11.86
N PRO A 147 4.65 -4.39 10.62
CA PRO A 147 5.07 -5.12 9.44
C PRO A 147 6.50 -5.60 9.67
N LYS A 148 6.67 -6.93 9.67
CA LYS A 148 8.01 -7.52 9.60
C LYS A 148 8.57 -6.92 8.34
N ALA A 149 9.55 -6.04 8.48
CA ALA A 149 10.24 -5.48 7.34
C ALA A 149 10.55 -6.68 6.44
N GLU A 150 9.91 -6.72 5.26
CA GLU A 150 10.44 -7.54 4.20
C GLU A 150 11.92 -7.21 4.15
N ARG A 151 12.77 -8.22 3.96
CA ARG A 151 14.21 -7.99 3.84
C ARG A 151 14.47 -7.19 2.56
N GLN A 152 14.12 -5.91 2.57
CA GLN A 152 14.85 -4.88 1.90
C GLN A 152 16.29 -5.00 2.44
N PRO A 153 17.31 -4.88 1.58
CA PRO A 153 18.70 -4.88 2.03
C PRO A 153 18.80 -3.89 3.20
N SER A 154 19.29 -4.37 4.35
CA SER A 154 19.17 -3.69 5.64
C SER A 154 19.50 -2.20 5.58
N LEU A 155 18.48 -1.35 5.55
CA LEU A 155 18.60 0.02 6.03
C LEU A 155 18.30 -0.04 7.51
N LYS A 156 19.35 0.12 8.33
CA LYS A 156 19.24 0.18 9.78
C LYS A 156 18.20 1.26 10.14
N LEU A 157 17.04 0.86 10.66
CA LEU A 157 16.11 1.80 11.27
C LEU A 157 16.84 2.52 12.41
N PRO A 158 16.92 3.86 12.40
CA PRO A 158 17.45 4.59 13.54
C PRO A 158 16.47 4.41 14.71
N LYS A 159 16.99 3.95 15.85
CA LYS A 159 16.27 3.94 17.13
C LYS A 159 15.53 5.28 17.32
N VAL A 160 14.25 5.23 17.66
CA VAL A 160 13.49 6.39 18.15
C VAL A 160 14.27 6.96 19.33
N ARG A 161 14.92 8.11 19.09
CA ARG A 161 15.46 8.92 20.18
C ARG A 161 14.32 9.82 20.61
N LEU A 162 13.80 9.56 21.81
CA LEU A 162 13.06 10.55 22.60
C LEU A 162 14.02 11.72 22.82
N ASN A 163 14.00 12.69 21.92
CA ASN A 163 14.58 14.03 22.02
C ASN A 163 14.17 14.81 20.74
N ASP A 164 12.92 15.30 20.75
CA ASP A 164 12.40 16.55 20.16
C ASP A 164 12.94 17.11 18.83
N GLN A 165 13.14 16.30 17.78
CA GLN A 165 13.17 16.80 16.40
C GLN A 165 12.49 15.78 15.45
N GLN A 166 11.25 16.08 15.02
CA GLN A 166 10.55 15.29 14.00
C GLN A 166 11.33 15.32 12.68
N LYS A 167 11.42 14.19 11.97
CA LYS A 167 12.13 14.14 10.68
C LYS A 167 11.23 14.71 9.58
N ALA A 168 11.83 15.25 8.52
CA ALA A 168 11.10 15.80 7.37
C ALA A 168 10.02 14.87 6.81
N GLY A 169 10.29 13.57 6.67
CA GLY A 169 9.27 12.60 6.23
C GLY A 169 8.08 12.48 7.18
N ASP A 170 8.32 12.54 8.50
CA ASP A 170 7.26 12.50 9.52
C ASP A 170 6.42 13.78 9.48
N LEU A 171 7.06 14.94 9.24
CA LEU A 171 6.39 16.23 9.07
C LEU A 171 5.54 16.24 7.80
N TYR A 172 6.12 15.83 6.67
CA TYR A 172 5.41 15.73 5.39
C TYR A 172 4.21 14.77 5.47
N ASN A 173 4.36 13.65 6.18
CA ASN A 173 3.27 12.70 6.44
C ASN A 173 2.06 13.33 7.16
N GLN A 174 2.24 14.43 7.90
CA GLN A 174 1.17 15.16 8.58
C GLN A 174 0.48 16.21 7.68
N THR A 175 1.06 16.51 6.52
CA THR A 175 0.50 17.46 5.55
C THR A 175 -0.39 16.77 4.52
N ASP A 176 -1.19 17.57 3.82
CA ASP A 176 -1.98 17.13 2.65
C ASP A 176 -1.31 17.50 1.31
N GLU A 177 -0.04 17.94 1.32
CA GLU A 177 0.71 18.37 0.12
C GLU A 177 0.83 17.26 -0.94
N PHE A 178 0.87 16.00 -0.50
CA PHE A 178 0.86 14.84 -1.40
C PHE A 178 -0.38 14.82 -2.32
N LYS A 179 -1.51 15.42 -1.92
CA LYS A 179 -2.70 15.51 -2.78
C LYS A 179 -2.45 16.44 -3.96
N GLU A 180 -1.71 17.53 -3.76
CA GLU A 180 -1.31 18.41 -4.86
C GLU A 180 -0.31 17.72 -5.78
N LEU A 181 0.66 16.99 -5.23
CA LEU A 181 1.57 16.13 -6.00
C LEU A 181 0.77 15.18 -6.90
N LEU A 182 -0.15 14.40 -6.32
CA LEU A 182 -0.96 13.43 -7.05
C LEU A 182 -1.84 14.08 -8.11
N THR A 183 -2.54 15.17 -7.78
CA THR A 183 -3.51 15.80 -8.70
C THR A 183 -2.86 16.66 -9.78
N LYS A 184 -1.89 17.52 -9.41
CA LYS A 184 -1.29 18.49 -10.33
C LYS A 184 -0.18 17.87 -11.16
N LYS A 185 0.73 17.09 -10.57
CA LYS A 185 1.87 16.48 -11.28
C LYS A 185 1.48 15.15 -11.92
N HIS A 186 0.89 14.23 -11.15
CA HIS A 186 0.61 12.86 -11.62
C HIS A 186 -0.83 12.62 -12.07
N LYS A 187 -1.66 13.67 -12.17
CA LYS A 187 -3.01 13.66 -12.77
C LYS A 187 -3.98 12.63 -12.18
N TRP A 188 -3.78 12.23 -10.94
CA TRP A 188 -4.80 11.49 -10.20
C TRP A 188 -6.00 12.39 -9.90
N THR A 189 -7.18 11.79 -9.81
CA THR A 189 -8.40 12.54 -9.48
C THR A 189 -9.11 11.89 -8.31
N ILE A 190 -9.61 12.71 -7.38
CA ILE A 190 -10.50 12.23 -6.31
C ILE A 190 -11.88 12.00 -6.94
N GLU A 191 -12.35 10.75 -6.91
CA GLU A 191 -13.69 10.38 -7.40
C GLU A 191 -14.74 10.67 -6.32
N LYS A 192 -14.47 10.27 -5.08
CA LYS A 192 -15.40 10.42 -3.97
C LYS A 192 -14.68 10.48 -2.63
N ALA A 193 -15.22 11.25 -1.69
CA ALA A 193 -14.80 11.23 -0.29
C ALA A 193 -15.98 10.83 0.60
N PHE A 194 -15.74 9.97 1.59
CA PHE A 194 -16.75 9.50 2.54
C PHE A 194 -16.10 9.03 3.85
N GLY A 195 -16.56 9.57 4.98
CA GLY A 195 -16.01 9.21 6.29
C GLY A 195 -14.51 9.49 6.37
N THR A 196 -13.71 8.46 6.69
CA THR A 196 -12.25 8.52 6.73
C THR A 196 -11.58 8.05 5.43
N GLN A 197 -12.33 7.97 4.33
CA GLN A 197 -11.85 7.44 3.05
C GLN A 197 -12.03 8.43 1.91
N GLU A 198 -11.03 8.49 1.04
CA GLU A 198 -11.08 9.16 -0.26
C GLU A 198 -10.76 8.11 -1.33
N ARG A 199 -11.59 8.01 -2.37
CA ARG A 199 -11.35 7.19 -3.56
C ARG A 199 -10.65 8.01 -4.61
N TRP A 200 -9.61 7.42 -5.18
CA TRP A 200 -8.70 8.07 -6.11
C TRP A 200 -8.62 7.26 -7.39
N LEU A 201 -8.76 7.93 -8.53
CA LEU A 201 -8.57 7.36 -9.86
C LEU A 201 -7.21 7.75 -10.40
N ARG A 202 -6.51 6.77 -10.96
CA ARG A 202 -5.29 7.03 -11.70
C ARG A 202 -5.61 7.73 -13.03
N PRO A 203 -4.62 8.36 -13.68
CA PRO A 203 -4.81 8.97 -14.98
C PRO A 203 -5.37 7.99 -16.02
N GLY A 204 -6.39 8.42 -16.75
CA GLY A 204 -7.01 7.62 -17.83
C GLY A 204 -7.78 6.39 -17.35
N SER A 205 -8.16 6.29 -16.07
CA SER A 205 -9.09 5.28 -15.59
C SER A 205 -10.54 5.70 -15.85
N ASP A 206 -11.36 4.75 -16.30
CA ASP A 206 -12.83 4.86 -16.41
C ASP A 206 -13.58 3.98 -15.38
N GLY A 207 -12.83 3.31 -14.49
CA GLY A 207 -13.37 2.53 -13.38
C GLY A 207 -13.85 3.38 -12.20
N ASP A 208 -14.37 2.71 -11.16
CA ASP A 208 -14.97 3.38 -9.99
C ASP A 208 -13.93 3.86 -8.97
N SER A 209 -12.73 3.27 -8.96
CA SER A 209 -11.61 3.68 -8.12
C SER A 209 -10.29 3.04 -8.64
N SER A 210 -9.13 3.53 -8.18
CA SER A 210 -7.79 2.95 -8.47
C SER A 210 -6.89 2.85 -7.23
N ALA A 211 -7.17 3.71 -6.25
CA ALA A 211 -6.62 3.67 -4.91
C ALA A 211 -7.62 4.23 -3.89
N THR A 212 -7.43 3.92 -2.61
CA THR A 212 -8.16 4.53 -1.50
C THR A 212 -7.16 5.16 -0.53
N PHE A 213 -7.34 6.44 -0.22
CA PHE A 213 -6.63 7.11 0.87
C PHE A 213 -7.48 7.07 2.14
N HIS A 214 -6.89 6.58 3.22
CA HIS A 214 -7.50 6.55 4.56
C HIS A 214 -6.97 7.74 5.37
N THR A 215 -7.82 8.72 5.67
CA THR A 215 -7.42 9.99 6.30
C THR A 215 -7.04 9.82 7.78
N ASP A 216 -7.56 8.80 8.44
CA ASP A 216 -7.31 8.46 9.85
C ASP A 216 -5.94 7.81 10.09
N THR A 217 -5.53 6.91 9.18
CA THR A 217 -4.27 6.18 9.23
C THR A 217 -3.20 6.74 8.30
N ARG A 218 -3.59 7.69 7.43
CA ARG A 218 -2.77 8.30 6.38
C ARG A 218 -2.11 7.27 5.46
N ARG A 219 -2.90 6.30 5.00
CA ARG A 219 -2.46 5.24 4.09
C ARG A 219 -3.18 5.32 2.75
N PHE A 220 -2.41 5.34 1.68
CA PHE A 220 -2.84 5.29 0.29
C PHE A 220 -2.68 3.86 -0.24
N ASN A 221 -3.79 3.14 -0.31
CA ASN A 221 -3.85 1.74 -0.73
C ASN A 221 -4.15 1.66 -2.22
N VAL A 222 -3.23 1.12 -3.00
CA VAL A 222 -3.31 1.02 -4.45
C VAL A 222 -3.78 -0.37 -4.85
N PHE A 223 -4.72 -0.45 -5.78
CA PHE A 223 -5.22 -1.73 -6.27
C PHE A 223 -5.23 -1.85 -7.79
N SER A 224 -5.02 -0.75 -8.51
CA SER A 224 -4.82 -0.81 -9.95
C SER A 224 -3.45 -1.42 -10.27
N THR A 225 -3.42 -2.37 -11.22
CA THR A 225 -2.19 -2.94 -11.79
C THR A 225 -1.50 -2.01 -12.78
N ASN A 226 -2.13 -0.88 -13.12
CA ASN A 226 -1.63 0.09 -14.09
C ASN A 226 -1.37 1.45 -13.41
N ALA A 227 -0.87 1.44 -12.17
CA ALA A 227 -0.63 2.63 -11.36
C ALA A 227 0.87 2.97 -11.20
N ASP A 228 1.70 2.57 -12.16
CA ASP A 228 3.14 2.83 -12.16
C ASP A 228 3.45 4.31 -11.81
N PRO A 229 4.38 4.59 -10.88
CA PRO A 229 5.35 3.69 -10.24
C PRO A 229 4.83 2.95 -8.99
N LEU A 230 3.54 3.04 -8.68
CA LEU A 230 2.93 2.35 -7.55
C LEU A 230 2.53 0.92 -7.90
N GLU A 231 2.73 0.01 -6.95
CA GLU A 231 2.46 -1.42 -7.12
C GLU A 231 1.04 -1.78 -6.69
N ALA A 232 0.40 -2.68 -7.44
CA ALA A 232 -0.92 -3.21 -7.06
C ALA A 232 -0.85 -3.98 -5.74
N GLY A 233 -1.77 -3.67 -4.82
CA GLY A 233 -1.74 -4.17 -3.44
C GLY A 233 -0.75 -3.44 -2.54
N GLY A 234 -0.03 -2.44 -3.07
CA GLY A 234 0.85 -1.56 -2.33
C GLY A 234 0.08 -0.62 -1.41
N SER A 235 0.73 -0.24 -0.31
CA SER A 235 0.21 0.71 0.66
C SER A 235 1.32 1.72 0.96
N TYR A 236 1.03 3.01 0.81
CA TYR A 236 2.02 4.09 0.93
C TYR A 236 1.51 5.16 1.90
N ASP A 237 2.40 5.77 2.67
CA ASP A 237 2.12 7.01 3.39
C ASP A 237 2.39 8.19 2.44
N PRO A 238 1.99 9.43 2.78
CA PRO A 238 2.24 10.60 1.92
C PRO A 238 3.71 10.73 1.48
N TYR A 239 4.65 10.51 2.39
CA TYR A 239 6.07 10.59 2.10
C TYR A 239 6.54 9.47 1.17
N GLY A 240 6.06 8.23 1.37
CA GLY A 240 6.31 7.11 0.46
C GLY A 240 5.79 7.37 -0.95
N LEU A 241 4.64 8.06 -1.09
CA LEU A 241 4.15 8.50 -2.41
C LEU A 241 5.13 9.48 -3.05
N LEU A 242 5.56 10.51 -2.33
CA LEU A 242 6.56 11.49 -2.83
C LEU A 242 7.83 10.78 -3.31
N VAL A 243 8.37 9.88 -2.48
CA VAL A 243 9.60 9.13 -2.77
C VAL A 243 9.44 8.26 -4.01
N ARG A 244 8.29 7.59 -4.18
CA ARG A 244 8.05 6.73 -5.34
C ARG A 244 7.89 7.52 -6.63
N TYR A 245 7.19 8.64 -6.59
CA TYR A 245 6.89 9.42 -7.79
C TYR A 245 8.02 10.33 -8.24
N GLU A 246 8.66 11.03 -7.31
CA GLU A 246 9.62 12.09 -7.65
C GLU A 246 11.08 11.63 -7.47
N PHE A 247 11.34 10.54 -6.76
CA PHE A 247 12.71 10.14 -6.40
C PHE A 247 13.06 8.67 -6.67
N ASP A 248 12.23 7.94 -7.42
CA ASP A 248 12.45 6.54 -7.79
C ASP A 248 12.83 5.63 -6.59
N GLY A 249 12.25 5.88 -5.42
CA GLY A 249 12.57 5.12 -4.21
C GLY A 249 13.74 5.68 -3.38
N ASP A 250 14.44 6.74 -3.81
CA ASP A 250 15.53 7.37 -3.04
C ASP A 250 15.00 8.26 -1.91
N TYR A 251 14.80 7.65 -0.75
CA TYR A 251 14.42 8.33 0.48
C TYR A 251 15.43 9.39 0.95
N THR A 252 16.72 9.26 0.59
CA THR A 252 17.72 10.24 1.00
C THR A 252 17.55 11.51 0.18
N ALA A 253 17.43 11.39 -1.14
CA ALA A 253 17.17 12.52 -2.04
C ALA A 253 15.87 13.24 -1.66
N ALA A 254 14.78 12.48 -1.42
CA ALA A 254 13.49 13.05 -1.03
C ALA A 254 13.57 13.86 0.28
N THR A 255 14.29 13.34 1.30
CA THR A 255 14.48 14.06 2.57
C THR A 255 15.25 15.38 2.37
N ARG A 256 16.24 15.41 1.48
CA ARG A 256 17.00 16.63 1.18
C ARG A 256 16.13 17.68 0.52
N HIS A 257 15.34 17.26 -0.46
CA HIS A 257 14.39 18.12 -1.15
C HIS A 257 13.41 18.75 -0.16
N LEU A 258 12.83 17.95 0.75
CA LEU A 258 11.90 18.46 1.76
C LEU A 258 12.51 19.53 2.67
N TYR A 259 13.76 19.39 3.14
CA TYR A 259 14.39 20.47 3.93
C TYR A 259 14.72 21.72 3.11
N THR A 260 14.80 21.61 1.78
CA THR A 260 15.04 22.74 0.89
C THR A 260 13.74 23.51 0.65
N GLU A 261 12.65 22.79 0.38
CA GLU A 261 11.31 23.37 0.17
C GLU A 261 10.71 23.95 1.47
N HIS A 262 11.05 23.35 2.62
CA HIS A 262 10.55 23.75 3.93
C HIS A 262 11.70 24.22 4.85
N PRO A 263 12.27 25.42 4.60
CA PRO A 263 13.37 25.96 5.40
C PRO A 263 13.01 26.19 6.87
N GLU A 264 11.72 26.23 7.21
CA GLU A 264 11.21 26.27 8.58
C GLU A 264 11.33 24.94 9.33
N TRP A 265 11.52 23.82 8.63
CA TRP A 265 11.74 22.51 9.24
C TRP A 265 13.19 22.38 9.69
N GLN A 266 13.40 22.37 11.01
CA GLN A 266 14.74 22.28 11.57
C GLN A 266 15.39 20.95 11.20
N THR A 267 16.50 21.01 10.46
CA THR A 267 17.32 19.83 10.21
C THR A 267 17.89 19.32 11.54
N PRO A 268 17.69 18.04 11.90
CA PRO A 268 18.19 17.54 13.15
C PRO A 268 19.71 17.67 13.24
N SER A 269 20.24 17.96 14.43
CA SER A 269 21.70 18.11 14.62
C SER A 269 22.52 16.85 14.27
N ASN A 270 21.86 15.68 14.33
CA ASN A 270 22.37 14.36 13.91
C ASN A 270 21.81 13.89 12.55
N GLY A 271 21.07 14.77 11.85
CA GLY A 271 20.48 14.53 10.54
C GLY A 271 21.46 14.78 9.40
N TYR A 272 20.97 14.65 8.17
CA TYR A 272 21.73 14.96 6.97
C TYR A 272 22.27 16.40 7.03
N LYS A 273 23.57 16.57 6.78
CA LYS A 273 24.21 17.89 6.68
C LYS A 273 24.50 18.17 5.21
N PRO A 274 23.83 19.16 4.59
CA PRO A 274 24.14 19.53 3.22
C PRO A 274 25.58 20.02 3.15
N SER A 275 26.32 19.51 2.17
CA SER A 275 27.69 19.92 1.86
C SER A 275 27.73 21.38 1.43
N HIS A 276 28.92 21.96 1.47
CA HIS A 276 29.13 23.35 1.05
C HIS A 276 28.79 23.59 -0.43
N GLN A 277 28.76 22.53 -1.24
CA GLN A 277 28.32 22.58 -2.64
C GLN A 277 26.80 22.58 -2.75
N GLU A 278 26.10 21.79 -1.92
CA GLU A 278 24.63 21.75 -1.86
C GLU A 278 24.05 23.05 -1.28
N GLN A 279 24.75 23.71 -0.36
CA GLN A 279 24.35 25.02 0.17
C GLN A 279 24.53 26.19 -0.81
N ALA A 280 25.35 26.00 -1.84
CA ALA A 280 25.67 27.03 -2.84
C ALA A 280 25.01 26.75 -4.21
N ALA A 281 24.28 25.65 -4.34
CA ALA A 281 23.62 25.24 -5.56
C ALA A 281 22.25 25.92 -5.70
N SER A 282 21.96 26.44 -6.88
CA SER A 282 20.62 26.88 -7.28
C SER A 282 19.67 25.68 -7.45
N ASP A 283 18.36 25.91 -7.44
CA ASP A 283 17.33 24.86 -7.56
C ASP A 283 17.59 23.91 -8.76
N VAL A 284 17.97 24.47 -9.91
CA VAL A 284 18.33 23.72 -11.13
C VAL A 284 19.58 22.84 -10.94
N GLN A 285 20.53 23.27 -10.11
CA GLN A 285 21.73 22.50 -9.79
C GLN A 285 21.42 21.39 -8.80
N LEU A 286 20.51 21.61 -7.85
CA LEU A 286 20.03 20.58 -6.93
C LEU A 286 19.22 19.51 -7.66
N GLU A 287 18.36 19.89 -8.61
CA GLU A 287 17.62 18.96 -9.47
C GLU A 287 18.55 18.07 -10.32
N ARG A 288 19.61 18.66 -10.88
CA ARG A 288 20.66 17.90 -11.61
C ARG A 288 21.46 16.97 -10.69
N MET A 289 21.78 17.41 -9.48
CA MET A 289 22.50 16.59 -8.49
C MET A 289 21.64 15.44 -7.94
N ALA A 290 20.31 15.61 -7.94
CA ALA A 290 19.34 14.57 -7.60
C ALA A 290 19.02 13.62 -8.77
N GLY A 291 19.58 13.85 -9.97
CA GLY A 291 19.39 12.98 -11.13
C GLY A 291 18.06 13.14 -11.87
N LEU A 292 17.35 14.26 -11.67
CA LEU A 292 15.97 14.46 -12.13
C LEU A 292 15.82 14.82 -13.63
N HIS A 293 16.91 15.02 -14.36
CA HIS A 293 16.89 15.22 -15.81
C HIS A 293 17.80 14.23 -16.53
N SER A 294 17.19 13.35 -17.33
CA SER A 294 17.86 12.53 -18.35
C SER A 294 17.72 13.17 -19.73
N GLU A 295 18.27 14.38 -19.92
CA GLU A 295 18.43 14.91 -21.27
C GLU A 295 19.93 15.02 -21.59
N THR A 296 20.37 14.18 -22.52
CA THR A 296 21.65 14.34 -23.22
C THR A 296 21.66 15.69 -23.93
N PRO A 297 22.72 16.51 -23.80
CA PRO A 297 22.76 17.80 -24.49
C PRO A 297 22.70 17.59 -26.01
N GLU A 298 21.76 18.24 -26.68
CA GLU A 298 21.85 18.50 -28.12
C GLU A 298 23.15 19.27 -28.40
N GLU A 299 23.93 18.77 -29.34
CA GLU A 299 25.14 19.41 -29.84
C GLU A 299 24.80 20.83 -30.30
N THR A 300 25.31 21.81 -29.56
CA THR A 300 25.21 23.21 -29.94
C THR A 300 26.17 23.42 -31.11
N GLU A 301 25.62 23.65 -32.30
CA GLU A 301 26.39 24.05 -33.48
C GLU A 301 27.26 25.28 -33.15
N VAL A 302 28.57 25.12 -33.33
CA VAL A 302 29.54 26.20 -33.18
C VAL A 302 29.49 27.04 -34.47
N PRO A 303 29.24 28.36 -34.41
CA PRO A 303 29.29 29.18 -35.61
C PRO A 303 30.75 29.36 -36.05
N ALA A 304 31.01 29.05 -37.32
CA ALA A 304 32.29 29.26 -37.97
C ALA A 304 32.43 30.73 -38.40
N ASP A 305 33.23 31.51 -37.68
CA ASP A 305 34.11 32.58 -38.17
C ASP A 305 34.89 33.13 -36.96
N SER A 306 36.20 33.34 -36.97
CA SER A 306 36.96 34.10 -37.95
C SER A 306 38.44 33.69 -37.95
N ARG A 307 38.99 33.36 -39.12
CA ARG A 307 40.44 33.36 -39.35
C ARG A 307 40.85 34.71 -39.91
N ASP A 308 41.54 35.49 -39.10
CA ASP A 308 42.43 36.57 -39.51
C ASP A 308 43.38 36.78 -38.32
N GLY A 309 44.69 36.88 -38.40
CA GLY A 309 45.67 36.98 -39.47
C GLY A 309 46.96 37.33 -38.72
N GLY A 310 48.10 36.68 -39.02
CA GLY A 310 49.30 36.97 -38.24
C GLY A 310 50.50 36.06 -38.46
N GLY A 311 50.84 35.78 -39.72
CA GLY A 311 52.18 35.28 -40.03
C GLY A 311 53.22 36.39 -39.87
N ARG A 312 54.31 36.12 -39.15
CA ARG A 312 55.65 36.66 -39.42
C ARG A 312 56.75 35.75 -38.85
N CYS A 313 57.52 35.17 -39.78
CA CYS A 313 58.96 34.91 -39.81
C CYS A 313 59.82 35.64 -38.74
N ALA A 314 61.02 35.18 -38.32
CA ALA A 314 61.94 34.16 -38.82
C ALA A 314 63.11 33.96 -37.83
N ARG A 315 63.87 32.88 -38.08
CA ARG A 315 65.22 32.48 -37.61
C ARG A 315 65.34 31.76 -36.27
#